data_AF-I2FY16-F1
#
_entry.id   AF-I2FY16-F1
#
_cell.length_a   1.000
_cell.length_b   1.000
_cell.length_c   1.000
_cell.angle_alpha   90.00
_cell.angle_beta   90.00
_cell.angle_gamma   90.00
#
_symmetry.space_group_name_H-M   'P 1'
#
loop_
_entity.id
_entity.type
_entity.pdbx_description
1 polymer ?
#
loop_
_entity_poly.entity_id
_entity_poly.type
_entity_poly.pdbx_seq_one_letter_code
_entity_poly.pdbx_strand_id
1 'polypeptide(L)'
;MNGSHPTSALQAVVSTYRKAPVTISLFASYFVSQIASKLWLDYRLFLALPGGPLPKNVFGWALHYFALFPLSLSSSWTSTRLVRAFLPKTGSGGKEDGDQLTTGAKLPRRNGANPLTAGTIPHRQLDQFHHDVEEDGVSVEVAIKEAREAVEHVQSVLRKEAESQLSHLRIGSSFVEKDSIALFAVSHTLVTGGEGVSRSTRSAWFPSSLSRRFLSSMKGELVHIHRCPNPTETEQAAGAEEGFRLGLGLDGSLHMTLHSDDAALVVEKGWGELHPLAGFPSYTGFWIGWPAWLTRLTGDSSRRSARWWSSSSVPATTDAKVVKAIGLPPTYCLVYSPRDVEEAKIVGEIVGAAMAFAVGSRPSSH
;
A
#
# COMPACT_ATOMS: atom_id res chain seq x y z
N MET A 1 8.48 49.56 -7.46
CA MET A 1 9.16 48.37 -6.92
C MET A 1 8.95 48.37 -5.41
N ASN A 2 7.91 47.68 -4.93
CA ASN A 2 7.56 47.64 -3.49
C ASN A 2 8.14 46.37 -2.87
N GLY A 3 9.10 46.57 -1.94
CA GLY A 3 9.68 45.52 -1.12
C GLY A 3 8.71 45.03 -0.04
N SER A 4 8.73 43.72 0.16
CA SER A 4 7.81 42.89 0.94
C SER A 4 7.89 43.11 2.47
N HIS A 5 6.80 42.76 3.17
CA HIS A 5 6.55 42.92 4.62
C HIS A 5 6.79 41.63 5.45
N PRO A 6 8.02 41.27 5.87
CA PRO A 6 8.25 40.23 6.88
C PRO A 6 8.57 40.76 8.29
N THR A 7 8.73 42.08 8.47
CA THR A 7 9.24 42.68 9.71
C THR A 7 8.18 42.84 10.82
N SER A 8 6.90 42.96 10.46
CA SER A 8 5.82 43.29 11.42
C SER A 8 5.51 42.14 12.39
N ALA A 9 5.43 40.89 11.91
CA ALA A 9 5.12 39.74 12.76
C ALA A 9 6.24 39.44 13.76
N LEU A 10 7.50 39.47 13.32
CA LEU A 10 8.65 39.26 14.20
C LEU A 10 8.76 40.37 15.26
N GLN A 11 8.52 41.64 14.88
CA GLN A 11 8.49 42.75 15.84
C GLN A 11 7.34 42.63 16.84
N ALA A 12 6.16 42.15 16.41
CA ALA A 12 5.04 41.87 17.29
C ALA A 12 5.36 40.75 18.30
N VAL A 13 6.00 39.65 17.85
CA VAL A 13 6.44 38.57 18.74
C VAL A 13 7.49 39.05 19.74
N VAL A 14 8.51 39.79 19.28
CA VAL A 14 9.58 40.33 20.14
C VAL A 14 9.03 41.32 21.17
N SER A 15 8.12 42.21 20.77
CA SER A 15 7.51 43.17 21.69
C SER A 15 6.59 42.49 22.71
N THR A 16 5.86 41.44 22.31
CA THR A 16 5.02 40.65 23.23
C THR A 16 5.88 39.86 24.21
N TYR A 17 6.99 39.27 23.75
CA TYR A 17 7.97 38.58 24.62
C TYR A 17 8.54 39.52 25.69
N ARG A 18 8.87 40.76 25.33
CA ARG A 18 9.34 41.76 26.31
C ARG A 18 8.30 42.12 27.36
N LYS A 19 7.01 42.09 27.02
CA LYS A 19 5.90 42.40 27.95
C LYS A 19 5.57 41.24 28.87
N ALA A 20 5.70 40.00 28.39
CA ALA A 20 5.31 38.80 29.14
C ALA A 20 6.26 37.61 28.86
N PRO A 21 7.53 37.69 29.31
CA PRO A 21 8.56 36.70 28.96
C PRO A 21 8.27 35.32 29.56
N VAL A 22 7.78 35.26 30.80
CA VAL A 22 7.48 34.00 31.48
C VAL A 22 6.35 33.24 30.78
N THR A 23 5.27 33.93 30.42
CA THR A 23 4.11 33.29 29.76
C THR A 23 4.48 32.79 28.37
N ILE A 24 5.20 33.58 27.57
CA ILE A 24 5.62 33.15 26.23
C ILE A 24 6.60 31.98 26.29
N SER A 25 7.54 32.00 27.25
CA SER A 25 8.44 30.86 27.47
C SER A 25 7.67 29.60 27.88
N LEU A 26 6.68 29.69 28.77
CA LEU A 26 5.83 28.55 29.14
C LEU A 26 5.07 27.98 27.94
N PHE A 27 4.46 28.83 27.11
CA PHE A 27 3.79 28.38 25.88
C PHE A 27 4.78 27.76 24.90
N ALA A 28 5.92 28.40 24.65
CA ALA A 28 6.95 27.89 23.75
C ALA A 28 7.47 26.53 24.23
N SER A 29 7.77 26.39 25.53
CA SER A 29 8.18 25.12 26.14
C SER A 29 7.10 24.04 26.02
N TYR A 30 5.83 24.38 26.23
CA TYR A 30 4.72 23.45 26.03
C TYR A 30 4.64 22.97 24.56
N PHE A 31 4.70 23.88 23.59
CA PHE A 31 4.67 23.52 22.17
C PHE A 31 5.89 22.70 21.74
N VAL A 32 7.10 23.08 22.17
CA VAL A 32 8.31 22.32 21.92
C VAL A 32 8.22 20.93 22.53
N SER A 33 7.72 20.81 23.77
CA SER A 33 7.49 19.52 24.43
C SER A 33 6.48 18.65 23.68
N GLN A 34 5.37 19.23 23.20
CA GLN A 34 4.38 18.52 22.38
C GLN A 34 4.96 18.02 21.06
N ILE A 35 5.73 18.86 20.35
CA ILE A 35 6.39 18.47 19.09
C ILE A 35 7.42 17.37 19.35
N ALA A 36 8.30 17.55 20.34
CA ALA A 36 9.32 16.57 20.69
C ALA A 36 8.70 15.23 21.09
N SER A 37 7.61 15.25 21.88
CA SER A 37 6.90 14.03 22.27
C SER A 37 6.29 13.31 21.07
N LYS A 38 5.67 14.04 20.14
CA LYS A 38 5.10 13.45 18.92
C LYS A 38 6.18 12.87 18.01
N LEU A 39 7.26 13.60 17.78
CA LEU A 39 8.39 13.11 16.97
C LEU A 39 9.04 11.89 17.62
N TRP A 40 9.15 11.86 18.94
CA TRP A 40 9.69 10.72 19.68
C TRP A 40 8.79 9.48 19.58
N LEU A 41 7.48 9.63 19.75
CA LEU A 41 6.53 8.54 19.60
C LEU A 41 6.51 8.00 18.15
N ASP A 42 6.55 8.88 17.16
CA ASP A 42 6.62 8.50 15.75
C ASP A 42 7.93 7.77 15.42
N TYR A 43 9.07 8.27 15.93
CA TYR A 43 10.35 7.57 15.81
C TYR A 43 10.32 6.17 16.44
N ARG A 44 9.75 6.04 17.64
CA ARG A 44 9.58 4.74 18.29
C ARG A 44 8.69 3.80 17.49
N LEU A 45 7.61 4.31 16.91
CA LEU A 45 6.75 3.53 16.00
C LEU A 45 7.53 3.08 14.77
N PHE A 46 8.29 3.97 14.12
CA PHE A 46 9.11 3.64 12.95
C PHE A 46 10.14 2.53 13.23
N LEU A 47 10.76 2.55 14.41
CA LEU A 47 11.67 1.49 14.85
C LEU A 47 10.94 0.18 15.17
N ALA A 48 9.74 0.26 15.75
CA ALA A 48 8.95 -0.91 16.13
C ALA A 48 8.36 -1.65 14.93
N LEU A 49 8.04 -0.93 13.84
CA LEU A 49 7.55 -1.55 12.62
C LEU A 49 8.63 -2.44 11.99
N PRO A 50 8.35 -3.73 11.71
CA PRO A 50 9.32 -4.61 11.08
C PRO A 50 9.54 -4.24 9.59
N GLY A 51 10.67 -4.66 9.05
CA GLY A 51 10.97 -4.56 7.62
C GLY A 51 11.04 -3.14 7.04
N GLY A 52 10.93 -3.06 5.72
CA GLY A 52 11.00 -1.84 4.94
C GLY A 52 12.40 -1.52 4.38
N PRO A 53 12.47 -0.77 3.27
CA PRO A 53 13.71 -0.49 2.56
C PRO A 53 14.60 0.58 3.23
N LEU A 54 14.10 1.28 4.25
CA LEU A 54 14.84 2.35 4.94
C LEU A 54 15.63 1.80 6.13
N PRO A 55 16.83 2.35 6.41
CA PRO A 55 17.60 1.94 7.57
C PRO A 55 16.85 2.27 8.86
N LYS A 56 16.80 1.32 9.81
CA LYS A 56 16.11 1.44 11.11
C LYS A 56 16.91 2.29 12.10
N ASN A 57 17.08 3.56 11.78
CA ASN A 57 17.76 4.55 12.62
C ASN A 57 17.13 5.94 12.41
N VAL A 58 17.65 6.94 13.13
CA VAL A 58 17.16 8.33 13.05
C VAL A 58 17.22 8.90 11.63
N PHE A 59 18.20 8.51 10.81
CA PHE A 59 18.30 9.00 9.44
C PHE A 59 17.21 8.44 8.53
N GLY A 60 16.93 7.12 8.62
CA GLY A 60 15.82 6.51 7.89
C GLY A 60 14.48 7.06 8.32
N TRP A 61 14.28 7.27 9.62
CA TRP A 61 13.10 7.93 10.16
C TRP A 61 12.96 9.37 9.66
N ALA A 62 14.03 10.17 9.69
CA ALA A 62 13.97 11.55 9.22
C ALA A 62 13.61 11.63 7.73
N LEU A 63 14.16 10.72 6.91
CA LEU A 63 13.79 10.63 5.50
C LEU A 63 12.31 10.23 5.33
N HIS A 64 11.85 9.23 6.09
CA HIS A 64 10.45 8.81 6.12
C HIS A 64 9.51 9.98 6.50
N TYR A 65 9.77 10.64 7.63
CA TYR A 65 8.87 11.66 8.17
C TYR A 65 8.93 12.99 7.42
N PHE A 66 10.11 13.50 7.06
CA PHE A 66 10.24 14.82 6.44
C PHE A 66 10.16 14.81 4.91
N ALA A 67 10.51 13.70 4.25
CA ALA A 67 10.48 13.63 2.80
C ALA A 67 9.29 12.83 2.26
N LEU A 68 9.01 11.65 2.82
CA LEU A 68 8.02 10.72 2.26
C LEU A 68 6.61 10.94 2.79
N PHE A 69 6.45 11.14 4.09
CA PHE A 69 5.13 11.36 4.70
C PHE A 69 4.37 12.57 4.11
N PRO A 70 5.00 13.74 3.82
CA PRO A 70 4.30 14.86 3.19
C PRO A 70 3.79 14.57 1.77
N LEU A 71 4.35 13.54 1.12
CA LEU A 71 3.98 13.07 -0.22
C LEU A 71 2.93 11.95 -0.16
N SER A 72 2.57 11.49 1.03
CA SER A 72 1.58 10.45 1.22
C SER A 72 0.17 10.96 0.95
N LEU A 73 -0.66 10.11 0.33
CA LEU A 73 -2.09 10.29 0.17
C LEU A 73 -2.76 10.38 1.54
N SER A 74 -3.81 11.21 1.63
CA SER A 74 -4.67 11.22 2.82
C SER A 74 -5.45 9.91 2.91
N SER A 75 -5.72 9.45 4.13
CA SER A 75 -6.48 8.21 4.40
C SER A 75 -7.83 8.14 3.67
N SER A 76 -8.45 9.30 3.44
CA SER A 76 -9.67 9.43 2.64
C SER A 76 -9.52 8.86 1.21
N TRP A 77 -8.35 8.99 0.59
CA TRP A 77 -8.07 8.50 -0.77
C TRP A 77 -7.56 7.06 -0.80
N THR A 78 -7.04 6.56 0.32
CA THR A 78 -6.48 5.20 0.40
C THR A 78 -7.49 4.16 0.83
N SER A 79 -8.41 4.53 1.72
CA SER A 79 -9.22 3.55 2.47
C SER A 79 -10.74 3.78 2.34
N THR A 80 -11.18 4.69 1.46
CA THR A 80 -12.62 4.99 1.24
C THR A 80 -13.02 4.93 -0.23
N ARG A 81 -14.32 5.03 -0.51
CA ARG A 81 -14.90 5.06 -1.87
C ARG A 81 -14.35 6.17 -2.78
N LEU A 82 -13.68 7.19 -2.22
CA LEU A 82 -12.99 8.21 -3.02
C LEU A 82 -11.85 7.63 -3.86
N VAL A 83 -11.35 6.44 -3.52
CA VAL A 83 -10.32 5.71 -4.28
C VAL A 83 -10.65 5.59 -5.77
N ARG A 84 -11.92 5.36 -6.13
CA ARG A 84 -12.37 5.22 -7.52
C ARG A 84 -12.19 6.52 -8.33
N ALA A 85 -12.22 7.66 -7.66
CA ALA A 85 -11.97 8.96 -8.29
C ALA A 85 -10.47 9.26 -8.46
N PHE A 86 -9.61 8.56 -7.71
CA PHE A 86 -8.15 8.62 -7.81
C PHE A 86 -7.62 7.72 -8.93
N LEU A 87 -8.13 6.49 -9.02
CA LEU A 87 -7.64 5.46 -9.94
C LEU A 87 -7.95 5.77 -11.42
N PRO A 88 -7.12 5.28 -12.37
CA PRO A 88 -7.34 5.51 -13.79
C PRO A 88 -8.60 4.78 -14.27
N LYS A 89 -9.39 5.43 -15.11
CA LYS A 89 -10.52 4.78 -15.77
C LYS A 89 -10.01 3.95 -16.94
N THR A 90 -10.16 2.64 -16.86
CA THR A 90 -9.97 1.79 -18.02
C THR A 90 -11.28 1.77 -18.80
N GLY A 91 -11.22 1.76 -20.14
CA GLY A 91 -12.38 1.89 -21.03
C GLY A 91 -13.39 0.72 -20.99
N SER A 92 -13.32 -0.15 -20.00
CA SER A 92 -14.28 -1.23 -19.76
C SER A 92 -15.58 -0.66 -19.16
N GLY A 93 -16.23 0.23 -19.91
CA GLY A 93 -17.49 0.88 -19.55
C GLY A 93 -18.70 -0.05 -19.70
N GLY A 94 -18.68 -1.27 -19.16
CA GLY A 94 -19.73 -2.25 -19.48
C GLY A 94 -19.91 -3.46 -18.58
N LYS A 95 -19.39 -3.51 -17.35
CA LYS A 95 -19.85 -4.52 -16.37
C LYS A 95 -20.29 -3.84 -15.08
N GLU A 96 -21.59 -3.58 -15.03
CA GLU A 96 -22.38 -3.14 -13.87
C GLU A 96 -22.54 -4.23 -12.80
N ASP A 97 -21.78 -5.32 -12.84
CA ASP A 97 -21.75 -6.26 -11.72
C ASP A 97 -20.74 -5.75 -10.69
N GLY A 98 -21.17 -4.76 -9.91
CA GLY A 98 -20.33 -3.92 -9.04
C GLY A 98 -19.56 -4.64 -7.93
N ASP A 99 -19.65 -5.97 -7.89
CA ASP A 99 -19.12 -6.85 -6.84
C ASP A 99 -18.18 -7.93 -7.38
N GLN A 100 -17.77 -7.88 -8.66
CA GLN A 100 -16.85 -8.86 -9.25
C GLN A 100 -15.48 -8.27 -9.60
N LEU A 101 -14.44 -9.06 -9.37
CA LEU A 101 -13.08 -8.81 -9.86
C LEU A 101 -13.05 -8.95 -11.40
N THR A 102 -11.99 -8.42 -12.03
CA THR A 102 -11.78 -8.54 -13.49
C THR A 102 -11.67 -10.00 -13.96
N THR A 103 -11.35 -10.92 -13.05
CA THR A 103 -11.36 -12.38 -13.28
C THR A 103 -12.78 -12.97 -13.37
N GLY A 104 -13.80 -12.22 -12.94
CA GLY A 104 -15.18 -12.70 -12.76
C GLY A 104 -15.46 -13.26 -11.36
N ALA A 105 -14.45 -13.36 -10.50
CA ALA A 105 -14.63 -13.81 -9.13
C ALA A 105 -15.42 -12.78 -8.31
N LYS A 106 -16.42 -13.23 -7.57
CA LYS A 106 -17.22 -12.36 -6.70
C LYS A 106 -16.43 -11.98 -5.45
N LEU A 107 -16.31 -10.67 -5.18
CA LEU A 107 -15.66 -10.15 -3.98
C LEU A 107 -16.70 -9.73 -2.92
N PRO A 108 -16.94 -10.55 -1.88
CA PRO A 108 -17.83 -10.16 -0.78
C PRO A 108 -17.23 -8.99 0.01
N ARG A 109 -18.05 -8.35 0.85
CA ARG A 109 -17.55 -7.33 1.79
C ARG A 109 -16.85 -8.03 2.96
N ARG A 110 -15.67 -7.56 3.38
CA ARG A 110 -14.98 -8.06 4.57
C ARG A 110 -15.82 -7.73 5.82
N ASN A 111 -15.89 -8.69 6.74
CA ASN A 111 -16.62 -8.52 8.00
C ASN A 111 -15.83 -7.63 8.97
N GLY A 112 -16.52 -6.67 9.60
CA GLY A 112 -15.94 -5.76 10.59
C GLY A 112 -15.49 -4.42 10.03
N ALA A 113 -14.84 -3.62 10.88
CA ALA A 113 -14.19 -2.38 10.49
C ALA A 113 -12.87 -2.68 9.76
N ASN A 114 -12.34 -1.71 9.01
CA ASN A 114 -11.03 -1.87 8.38
C ASN A 114 -9.94 -1.97 9.46
N PRO A 115 -8.95 -2.87 9.29
CA PRO A 115 -7.76 -2.91 10.14
C PRO A 115 -7.02 -1.58 10.18
N LEU A 116 -6.42 -1.30 11.33
CA LEU A 116 -5.48 -0.21 11.54
C LEU A 116 -4.16 -0.53 10.85
N THR A 117 -3.62 0.47 10.18
CA THR A 117 -2.32 0.41 9.52
C THR A 117 -1.43 1.54 10.00
N ALA A 118 -0.12 1.34 9.89
CA ALA A 118 0.85 2.35 10.26
C ALA A 118 2.05 2.40 9.33
N GLY A 119 2.63 3.59 9.29
CA GLY A 119 3.82 3.90 8.51
C GLY A 119 3.53 4.11 7.03
N THR A 120 4.52 4.70 6.36
CA THR A 120 4.53 4.89 4.91
C THR A 120 5.52 3.95 4.27
N ILE A 121 6.73 3.88 4.86
CA ILE A 121 7.80 2.96 4.49
C ILE A 121 8.56 2.63 5.78
N PRO A 122 8.34 1.47 6.41
CA PRO A 122 7.38 0.42 6.02
C PRO A 122 5.93 0.85 6.24
N HIS A 123 5.00 0.27 5.48
CA HIS A 123 3.55 0.35 5.69
C HIS A 123 3.05 -1.03 6.10
N ARG A 124 2.46 -1.14 7.30
CA ARG A 124 2.10 -2.42 7.95
C ARG A 124 0.70 -2.38 8.51
N GLN A 125 0.04 -3.54 8.53
CA GLN A 125 -1.16 -3.77 9.35
C GLN A 125 -0.77 -3.91 10.82
N LEU A 126 -1.59 -3.41 11.74
CA LEU A 126 -1.31 -3.39 13.18
C LEU A 126 -2.24 -4.28 14.02
N ASP A 127 -3.46 -4.52 13.56
CA ASP A 127 -4.48 -5.26 14.32
C ASP A 127 -5.35 -6.15 13.42
N GLN A 128 -6.33 -6.83 14.02
CA GLN A 128 -7.31 -7.70 13.34
C GLN A 128 -6.68 -8.85 12.53
N PHE A 129 -5.66 -9.50 13.11
CA PHE A 129 -5.02 -10.68 12.51
C PHE A 129 -5.80 -11.98 12.72
N HIS A 130 -6.73 -12.02 13.67
CA HIS A 130 -7.67 -13.11 13.90
C HIS A 130 -9.07 -12.53 14.17
N HIS A 131 -10.11 -13.36 14.21
CA HIS A 131 -11.44 -12.90 14.65
C HIS A 131 -11.43 -12.56 16.14
N ASP A 132 -12.26 -11.58 16.52
CA ASP A 132 -12.46 -11.25 17.93
C ASP A 132 -13.09 -12.46 18.63
N VAL A 133 -12.44 -12.92 19.69
CA VAL A 133 -12.95 -14.02 20.52
C VAL A 133 -14.06 -13.45 21.42
N GLU A 134 -15.27 -13.30 20.89
CA GLU A 134 -16.46 -13.14 21.74
C GLU A 134 -16.82 -14.52 22.32
N GLU A 135 -16.92 -14.61 23.66
CA GLU A 135 -17.46 -15.64 24.60
C GLU A 135 -17.63 -17.14 24.23
N ASP A 136 -17.40 -17.59 23.00
CA ASP A 136 -17.67 -18.94 22.47
C ASP A 136 -16.59 -19.99 22.81
N GLY A 137 -15.75 -19.72 23.82
CA GLY A 137 -14.82 -20.72 24.36
C GLY A 137 -13.66 -21.14 23.45
N VAL A 138 -13.46 -20.50 22.30
CA VAL A 138 -12.27 -20.69 21.46
C VAL A 138 -11.08 -19.99 22.11
N SER A 139 -10.02 -20.72 22.43
CA SER A 139 -8.78 -20.12 22.95
C SER A 139 -8.18 -19.17 21.89
N VAL A 140 -7.68 -18.01 22.32
CA VAL A 140 -6.92 -17.06 21.48
C VAL A 140 -5.79 -17.77 20.73
N GLU A 141 -5.19 -18.80 21.33
CA GLU A 141 -4.17 -19.65 20.70
C GLU A 141 -4.66 -20.36 19.43
N VAL A 142 -5.91 -20.82 19.43
CA VAL A 142 -6.53 -21.50 18.27
C VAL A 142 -6.76 -20.48 17.16
N ALA A 143 -7.30 -19.32 17.49
CA ALA A 143 -7.54 -18.25 16.51
C ALA A 143 -6.23 -17.75 15.86
N ILE A 144 -5.16 -17.62 16.66
CA ILE A 144 -3.81 -17.30 16.15
C ILE A 144 -3.29 -18.40 15.22
N LYS A 145 -3.51 -19.67 15.57
CA LYS A 145 -3.10 -20.80 14.74
C LYS A 145 -3.84 -20.81 13.41
N GLU A 146 -5.15 -20.61 13.42
CA GLU A 146 -5.98 -20.50 12.20
C GLU A 146 -5.51 -19.36 11.29
N ALA A 147 -5.22 -18.19 11.85
CA ALA A 147 -4.67 -17.07 11.09
C ALA A 147 -3.30 -17.39 10.46
N ARG A 148 -2.44 -18.13 11.16
CA ARG A 148 -1.15 -18.57 10.60
C ARG A 148 -1.35 -19.57 9.48
N GLU A 149 -2.23 -20.56 9.66
CA GLU A 149 -2.58 -21.52 8.61
C GLU A 149 -3.18 -20.82 7.38
N ALA A 150 -3.97 -19.77 7.58
CA ALA A 150 -4.51 -18.92 6.52
C ALA A 150 -3.41 -18.19 5.73
N VAL A 151 -2.44 -17.59 6.41
CA VAL A 151 -1.27 -16.95 5.78
C VAL A 151 -0.42 -17.97 5.02
N GLU A 152 -0.17 -19.14 5.60
CA GLU A 152 0.55 -20.24 4.95
C GLU A 152 -0.19 -20.74 3.70
N HIS A 153 -1.53 -20.80 3.75
CA HIS A 153 -2.36 -21.13 2.60
C HIS A 153 -2.12 -20.14 1.46
N VAL A 154 -2.14 -18.82 1.73
CA VAL A 154 -1.85 -17.80 0.71
C VAL A 154 -0.43 -17.95 0.14
N GLN A 155 0.57 -18.21 0.97
CA GLN A 155 1.92 -18.48 0.48
C GLN A 155 2.00 -19.72 -0.41
N SER A 156 1.25 -20.77 -0.08
CA SER A 156 1.17 -21.99 -0.89
C SER A 156 0.53 -21.74 -2.26
N VAL A 157 -0.50 -20.90 -2.32
CA VAL A 157 -1.12 -20.44 -3.57
C VAL A 157 -0.10 -19.72 -4.43
N LEU A 158 0.65 -18.76 -3.87
CA LEU A 158 1.70 -18.05 -4.61
C LEU A 158 2.77 -18.99 -5.20
N ARG A 159 3.21 -19.99 -4.44
CA ARG A 159 4.17 -21.01 -4.91
C ARG A 159 3.59 -21.85 -6.05
N LYS A 160 2.38 -22.39 -5.84
CA LYS A 160 1.68 -23.21 -6.84
C LYS A 160 1.48 -22.47 -8.15
N GLU A 161 1.08 -21.20 -8.08
CA GLU A 161 0.86 -20.38 -9.27
C GLU A 161 2.16 -20.10 -10.03
N ALA A 162 3.25 -19.80 -9.30
CA ALA A 162 4.57 -19.66 -9.91
C ALA A 162 5.04 -20.94 -10.62
N GLU A 163 4.81 -22.11 -10.02
CA GLU A 163 5.13 -23.42 -10.59
C GLU A 163 4.26 -23.77 -11.81
N SER A 164 2.99 -23.35 -11.82
CA SER A 164 2.08 -23.61 -12.93
C SER A 164 2.41 -22.77 -14.19
N GLN A 165 3.01 -21.60 -14.02
CA GLN A 165 3.27 -20.63 -15.09
C GLN A 165 4.74 -20.17 -15.12
N LEU A 166 5.68 -21.11 -15.16
CA LEU A 166 7.13 -20.83 -15.12
C LEU A 166 7.66 -19.84 -16.18
N SER A 167 6.94 -19.69 -17.30
CA SER A 167 7.28 -18.72 -18.35
C SER A 167 6.88 -17.28 -18.01
N HIS A 168 5.94 -17.09 -17.08
CA HIS A 168 5.30 -15.81 -16.78
C HIS A 168 5.47 -15.36 -15.33
N LEU A 169 5.67 -16.28 -14.40
CA LEU A 169 5.73 -16.01 -12.97
C LEU A 169 6.94 -16.69 -12.33
N ARG A 170 7.52 -16.03 -11.32
CA ARG A 170 8.60 -16.57 -10.50
C ARG A 170 8.44 -16.14 -9.06
N ILE A 171 8.80 -17.01 -8.13
CA ILE A 171 8.88 -16.68 -6.71
C ILE A 171 10.31 -16.29 -6.34
N GLY A 172 10.46 -15.36 -5.40
CA GLY A 172 11.76 -14.92 -4.90
C GLY A 172 11.65 -14.13 -3.61
N SER A 173 12.77 -13.56 -3.17
CA SER A 173 12.83 -12.60 -2.07
C SER A 173 12.35 -11.22 -2.54
N SER A 174 11.53 -10.54 -1.74
CA SER A 174 11.03 -9.20 -2.06
C SER A 174 12.16 -8.16 -2.10
N PHE A 175 12.08 -7.21 -3.03
CA PHE A 175 12.96 -6.04 -3.05
C PHE A 175 12.61 -5.02 -1.96
N VAL A 176 11.34 -5.00 -1.51
CA VAL A 176 10.84 -4.10 -0.47
C VAL A 176 11.25 -4.61 0.91
N GLU A 177 11.15 -5.93 1.11
CA GLU A 177 11.50 -6.60 2.37
C GLU A 177 12.25 -7.91 2.08
N LYS A 178 13.57 -7.89 2.21
CA LYS A 178 14.43 -9.01 1.81
C LYS A 178 14.09 -10.34 2.48
N ASP A 179 13.57 -10.29 3.70
CA ASP A 179 13.22 -11.50 4.47
C ASP A 179 11.81 -12.03 4.14
N SER A 180 11.13 -11.46 3.16
CA SER A 180 9.78 -11.82 2.73
C SER A 180 9.74 -12.44 1.35
N ILE A 181 8.67 -13.18 1.11
CA ILE A 181 8.39 -13.84 -0.17
C ILE A 181 7.68 -12.86 -1.10
N ALA A 182 8.09 -12.84 -2.37
CA ALA A 182 7.42 -12.11 -3.43
C ALA A 182 7.22 -12.95 -4.69
N LEU A 183 6.15 -12.64 -5.40
CA LEU A 183 5.83 -13.13 -6.73
C LEU A 183 6.18 -12.07 -7.77
N PHE A 184 6.93 -12.48 -8.79
CA PHE A 184 7.44 -11.64 -9.86
C PHE A 184 6.82 -12.02 -11.19
N ALA A 185 6.35 -11.01 -11.93
CA ALA A 185 5.94 -11.16 -13.32
C ALA A 185 7.16 -11.12 -14.24
N VAL A 186 7.36 -12.23 -14.96
CA VAL A 186 8.42 -12.42 -15.93
C VAL A 186 7.82 -12.26 -17.32
N SER A 187 8.07 -11.12 -17.96
CA SER A 187 7.82 -10.98 -19.40
C SER A 187 9.12 -10.59 -20.09
N HIS A 188 9.28 -10.99 -21.36
CA HIS A 188 10.44 -10.60 -22.16
C HIS A 188 10.62 -9.07 -22.16
N THR A 189 9.53 -8.29 -22.13
CA THR A 189 9.55 -6.82 -22.02
C THR A 189 9.99 -6.30 -20.66
N LEU A 190 9.69 -7.00 -19.57
CA LEU A 190 10.07 -6.61 -18.20
C LEU A 190 11.53 -6.98 -17.89
N VAL A 191 12.02 -8.12 -18.40
CA VAL A 191 13.37 -8.64 -18.13
C VAL A 191 14.45 -8.01 -19.01
N THR A 192 14.17 -7.82 -20.31
CA THR A 192 15.17 -7.23 -21.23
C THR A 192 15.19 -5.71 -21.21
N GLY A 193 14.19 -5.08 -20.57
CA GLY A 193 14.02 -3.64 -20.56
C GLY A 193 13.73 -3.03 -21.94
N GLY A 194 13.47 -3.86 -22.96
CA GLY A 194 13.14 -3.44 -24.31
C GLY A 194 11.73 -2.87 -24.41
N GLU A 195 11.58 -1.77 -25.15
CA GLU A 195 10.33 -1.01 -25.27
C GLU A 195 9.26 -1.70 -26.13
N GLY A 196 9.62 -2.77 -26.86
CA GLY A 196 8.76 -3.49 -27.79
C GLY A 196 8.38 -4.90 -27.34
N VAL A 197 7.17 -5.33 -27.68
CA VAL A 197 6.73 -6.72 -27.51
C VAL A 197 7.59 -7.61 -28.41
N SER A 198 8.37 -8.53 -27.84
CA SER A 198 9.12 -9.51 -28.64
C SER A 198 8.12 -10.41 -29.36
N ARG A 199 8.08 -10.31 -30.70
CA ARG A 199 7.14 -11.03 -31.57
C ARG A 199 7.40 -12.55 -31.67
N SER A 200 8.42 -13.09 -30.98
CA SER A 200 8.89 -14.47 -31.21
C SER A 200 8.19 -15.56 -30.39
N THR A 201 7.21 -15.25 -29.53
CA THR A 201 6.46 -16.26 -28.77
C THR A 201 4.98 -16.25 -29.13
N ARG A 202 4.57 -17.08 -30.10
CA ARG A 202 3.16 -17.24 -30.53
C ARG A 202 2.24 -17.83 -29.45
N SER A 203 2.78 -18.24 -28.31
CA SER A 203 2.07 -18.87 -27.19
C SER A 203 2.12 -18.07 -25.88
N ALA A 204 2.76 -16.91 -25.85
CA ALA A 204 2.87 -16.11 -24.61
C ALA A 204 1.63 -15.25 -24.41
N TRP A 205 1.06 -15.26 -23.20
CA TRP A 205 0.15 -14.20 -22.79
C TRP A 205 0.90 -12.87 -22.78
N PHE A 206 0.28 -11.85 -23.35
CA PHE A 206 0.89 -10.54 -23.50
C PHE A 206 0.28 -9.57 -22.49
N PRO A 207 1.08 -9.04 -21.55
CA PRO A 207 0.60 -8.06 -20.60
C PRO A 207 0.13 -6.80 -21.31
N SER A 208 -0.94 -6.20 -20.81
CA SER A 208 -1.45 -4.92 -21.30
C SER A 208 -0.36 -3.85 -21.20
N SER A 209 -0.47 -2.80 -22.02
CA SER A 209 0.44 -1.65 -21.94
C SER A 209 0.43 -1.01 -20.54
N LEU A 210 -0.72 -1.02 -19.87
CA LEU A 210 -0.92 -0.52 -18.51
C LEU A 210 -0.19 -1.41 -17.48
N SER A 211 -0.37 -2.72 -17.55
CA SER A 211 0.31 -3.70 -16.70
C SER A 211 1.84 -3.62 -16.84
N ARG A 212 2.35 -3.58 -18.08
CA ARG A 212 3.78 -3.38 -18.35
C ARG A 212 4.32 -2.11 -17.72
N ARG A 213 3.56 -1.00 -17.81
CA ARG A 213 3.97 0.26 -17.22
C ARG A 213 4.08 0.17 -15.71
N PHE A 214 3.05 -0.35 -15.05
CA PHE A 214 3.01 -0.44 -13.59
C PHE A 214 4.11 -1.36 -13.06
N LEU A 215 4.24 -2.56 -13.62
CA LEU A 215 5.23 -3.53 -13.17
C LEU A 215 6.66 -3.15 -13.53
N SER A 216 6.88 -2.33 -14.56
CA SER A 216 8.23 -1.82 -14.85
C SER A 216 8.82 -0.99 -13.70
N SER A 217 7.97 -0.25 -12.97
CA SER A 217 8.39 0.57 -11.83
C SER A 217 8.76 -0.26 -10.60
N MET A 218 8.14 -1.43 -10.46
CA MET A 218 8.38 -2.40 -9.38
C MET A 218 9.41 -3.48 -9.76
N LYS A 219 10.12 -3.32 -10.88
CA LYS A 219 11.08 -4.33 -11.41
C LYS A 219 10.45 -5.72 -11.57
N GLY A 220 9.15 -5.77 -11.86
CA GLY A 220 8.38 -7.00 -12.02
C GLY A 220 7.81 -7.57 -10.71
N GLU A 221 8.12 -7.02 -9.53
CA GLU A 221 7.49 -7.43 -8.27
C GLU A 221 5.99 -7.11 -8.31
N LEU A 222 5.16 -8.16 -8.28
CA LEU A 222 3.71 -8.06 -8.41
C LEU A 222 3.02 -8.14 -7.05
N VAL A 223 3.39 -9.14 -6.25
CA VAL A 223 2.85 -9.41 -4.92
C VAL A 223 4.01 -9.64 -3.98
N HIS A 224 3.97 -9.03 -2.80
CA HIS A 224 4.87 -9.29 -1.69
C HIS A 224 4.03 -9.50 -0.43
N ILE A 225 4.27 -10.59 0.29
CA ILE A 225 3.63 -10.86 1.57
C ILE A 225 4.59 -10.49 2.71
N HIS A 226 4.13 -9.66 3.65
CA HIS A 226 4.90 -9.34 4.84
C HIS A 226 5.20 -10.60 5.65
N ARG A 227 6.39 -10.62 6.27
CA ARG A 227 6.83 -11.76 7.07
C ARG A 227 6.06 -11.81 8.38
N CYS A 228 5.43 -12.96 8.61
CA CYS A 228 4.97 -13.38 9.92
C CYS A 228 6.11 -14.11 10.65
N PRO A 229 6.76 -13.52 11.69
CA PRO A 229 7.76 -14.22 12.50
C PRO A 229 7.22 -15.49 13.18
N ASN A 230 8.14 -16.44 13.37
CA ASN A 230 7.85 -17.70 14.06
C ASN A 230 7.69 -17.45 15.57
N PRO A 231 6.82 -18.20 16.27
CA PRO A 231 6.59 -18.03 17.70
C PRO A 231 7.87 -18.18 18.54
N THR A 232 8.80 -19.05 18.14
CA THR A 232 10.10 -19.23 18.80
C THR A 232 11.03 -18.01 18.69
N GLU A 233 10.89 -17.20 17.62
CA GLU A 233 11.61 -15.93 17.44
C GLU A 233 10.95 -14.82 18.29
N THR A 234 9.62 -14.86 18.44
CA THR A 234 8.84 -13.91 19.25
C THR A 234 9.02 -14.14 20.76
N GLU A 235 9.19 -15.39 21.21
CA GLU A 235 9.42 -15.76 22.61
C GLU A 235 10.75 -15.24 23.18
N GLN A 236 11.78 -15.10 22.34
CA GLN A 236 13.12 -14.64 22.76
C GLN A 236 13.22 -13.10 22.83
N ALA A 237 12.27 -12.37 22.24
CA ALA A 237 12.17 -10.93 22.36
C ALA A 237 11.33 -10.58 23.61
N ALA A 238 11.97 -10.04 24.64
CA ALA A 238 11.40 -9.79 25.97
C ALA A 238 9.97 -9.18 25.96
N GLY A 239 8.99 -9.87 26.57
CA GLY A 239 7.59 -9.42 26.73
C GLY A 239 6.51 -10.32 26.09
N ALA A 240 6.83 -11.59 25.80
CA ALA A 240 6.16 -12.43 24.82
C ALA A 240 4.68 -12.85 25.07
N GLU A 241 4.21 -12.97 26.32
CA GLU A 241 2.82 -13.43 26.56
C GLU A 241 1.77 -12.42 26.08
N GLU A 242 1.96 -11.14 26.35
CA GLU A 242 1.00 -10.10 25.95
C GLU A 242 1.09 -9.81 24.44
N GLY A 243 2.31 -9.86 23.87
CA GLY A 243 2.54 -9.71 22.44
C GLY A 243 1.92 -10.83 21.59
N PHE A 244 2.05 -12.07 22.05
CA PHE A 244 1.40 -13.22 21.42
C PHE A 244 -0.12 -13.11 21.49
N ARG A 245 -0.68 -12.77 22.66
CA ARG A 245 -2.14 -12.57 22.85
C ARG A 245 -2.72 -11.41 22.03
N LEU A 246 -1.89 -10.42 21.69
CA LEU A 246 -2.27 -9.26 20.86
C LEU A 246 -1.97 -9.47 19.35
N GLY A 247 -1.46 -10.64 18.95
CA GLY A 247 -1.10 -10.90 17.56
C GLY A 247 0.07 -10.06 17.04
N LEU A 248 0.87 -9.47 17.92
CA LEU A 248 2.04 -8.66 17.57
C LEU A 248 3.10 -9.57 16.91
N GLY A 249 3.16 -9.54 15.58
CA GLY A 249 4.00 -10.43 14.77
C GLY A 249 3.24 -11.34 13.80
N LEU A 250 1.92 -11.23 13.70
CA LEU A 250 1.09 -11.93 12.71
C LEU A 250 0.94 -11.16 11.38
N ASP A 251 1.90 -10.30 11.06
CA ASP A 251 1.80 -9.47 9.85
C ASP A 251 2.03 -10.31 8.59
N GLY A 252 0.95 -10.87 8.05
CA GLY A 252 0.87 -11.57 6.77
C GLY A 252 0.06 -10.79 5.75
N SER A 253 0.00 -9.46 5.90
CA SER A 253 -0.62 -8.57 4.92
C SER A 253 0.22 -8.50 3.64
N LEU A 254 -0.39 -8.15 2.51
CA LEU A 254 0.24 -8.25 1.20
C LEU A 254 0.26 -6.91 0.49
N HIS A 255 1.43 -6.49 0.00
CA HIS A 255 1.48 -5.45 -1.02
C HIS A 255 1.32 -6.06 -2.41
N MET A 256 0.46 -5.49 -3.23
CA MET A 256 0.32 -5.95 -4.61
C MET A 256 -0.15 -4.87 -5.59
N THR A 257 0.18 -5.06 -6.87
CA THR A 257 -0.31 -4.21 -7.96
C THR A 257 -1.52 -4.86 -8.63
N LEU A 258 -2.67 -4.18 -8.56
CA LEU A 258 -3.94 -4.64 -9.12
C LEU A 258 -4.33 -3.89 -10.41
N HIS A 259 -5.33 -4.40 -11.12
CA HIS A 259 -6.07 -3.60 -12.10
C HIS A 259 -6.79 -2.44 -11.39
N SER A 260 -7.10 -1.34 -12.09
CA SER A 260 -7.73 -0.16 -11.46
C SER A 260 -9.09 -0.47 -10.83
N ASP A 261 -9.88 -1.29 -11.51
CA ASP A 261 -11.23 -1.63 -11.05
C ASP A 261 -11.16 -2.61 -9.86
N ASP A 262 -10.22 -3.56 -9.88
CA ASP A 262 -10.00 -4.49 -8.78
C ASP A 262 -9.45 -3.77 -7.54
N ALA A 263 -8.49 -2.86 -7.71
CA ALA A 263 -7.98 -2.03 -6.64
C ALA A 263 -9.09 -1.22 -5.98
N ALA A 264 -9.96 -0.58 -6.77
CA ALA A 264 -11.10 0.15 -6.25
C ALA A 264 -12.03 -0.79 -5.46
N LEU A 265 -12.34 -1.96 -6.02
CA LEU A 265 -13.26 -2.91 -5.40
C LEU A 265 -12.71 -3.48 -4.09
N VAL A 266 -11.43 -3.85 -4.05
CA VAL A 266 -10.73 -4.34 -2.84
C VAL A 266 -10.83 -3.33 -1.71
N VAL A 267 -10.60 -2.05 -2.00
CA VAL A 267 -10.71 -0.97 -0.99
C VAL A 267 -12.17 -0.73 -0.58
N GLU A 268 -13.09 -0.69 -1.55
CA GLU A 268 -14.52 -0.45 -1.30
C GLU A 268 -15.18 -1.58 -0.48
N LYS A 269 -14.69 -2.81 -0.64
CA LYS A 269 -15.14 -4.00 0.09
C LYS A 269 -14.40 -4.21 1.42
N GLY A 270 -13.42 -3.38 1.75
CA GLY A 270 -12.69 -3.42 3.03
C GLY A 270 -11.61 -4.51 3.09
N TRP A 271 -11.16 -5.04 1.95
CA TRP A 271 -10.09 -6.05 1.89
C TRP A 271 -8.69 -5.46 1.86
N GLY A 272 -8.57 -4.15 1.65
CA GLY A 272 -7.29 -3.47 1.67
C GLY A 272 -7.43 -1.96 1.58
N GLU A 273 -6.29 -1.30 1.47
CA GLU A 273 -6.18 0.12 1.23
C GLU A 273 -5.04 0.41 0.24
N LEU A 274 -5.11 1.54 -0.47
CA LEU A 274 -3.96 1.96 -1.28
C LEU A 274 -2.76 2.26 -0.39
N HIS A 275 -1.57 1.93 -0.88
CA HIS A 275 -0.34 2.37 -0.24
C HIS A 275 -0.31 3.90 -0.16
N PRO A 276 0.17 4.53 0.94
CA PRO A 276 0.14 5.98 1.07
C PRO A 276 0.93 6.70 -0.04
N LEU A 277 1.98 6.10 -0.57
CA LEU A 277 2.73 6.62 -1.73
C LEU A 277 2.25 6.11 -3.11
N ALA A 278 1.08 5.49 -3.20
CA ALA A 278 0.56 4.99 -4.48
C ALA A 278 0.52 6.11 -5.53
N GLY A 279 1.15 5.84 -6.68
CA GLY A 279 1.28 6.78 -7.79
C GLY A 279 2.46 7.75 -7.70
N PHE A 280 3.12 7.92 -6.56
CA PHE A 280 4.28 8.81 -6.45
C PHE A 280 5.56 8.11 -6.97
N PRO A 281 6.46 8.82 -7.69
CA PRO A 281 6.34 10.17 -8.22
C PRO A 281 5.74 10.27 -9.62
N SER A 282 5.73 9.18 -10.40
CA SER A 282 5.50 9.25 -11.86
C SER A 282 4.04 9.35 -12.29
N TYR A 283 3.09 9.14 -11.38
CA TYR A 283 1.65 9.06 -11.67
C TYR A 283 0.82 10.08 -10.88
N THR A 284 1.37 10.67 -9.83
CA THR A 284 0.71 11.74 -9.09
C THR A 284 0.79 13.03 -9.89
N GLY A 285 -0.36 13.58 -10.29
CA GLY A 285 -0.50 14.96 -10.77
C GLY A 285 -0.14 16.03 -9.71
N PHE A 286 0.25 15.60 -8.50
CA PHE A 286 0.86 16.42 -7.47
C PHE A 286 2.35 16.62 -7.77
N TRP A 287 2.71 17.52 -8.68
CA TRP A 287 4.09 18.01 -8.74
C TRP A 287 4.16 19.50 -8.44
N ILE A 288 4.93 19.79 -7.38
CA ILE A 288 5.38 21.10 -6.88
C ILE A 288 4.26 21.98 -6.31
N GLY A 289 3.96 21.79 -5.02
CA GLY A 289 3.51 22.92 -4.18
C GLY A 289 2.45 22.65 -3.12
N TRP A 290 1.71 21.55 -3.18
CA TRP A 290 0.61 21.32 -2.24
C TRP A 290 0.64 19.90 -1.67
N PRO A 291 1.14 19.71 -0.43
CA PRO A 291 0.96 18.47 0.31
C PRO A 291 -0.49 17.97 0.27
N ALA A 292 -0.70 16.65 0.17
CA ALA A 292 -2.03 16.05 0.06
C ALA A 292 -2.97 16.48 1.20
N TRP A 293 -2.44 16.81 2.39
CA TRP A 293 -3.23 17.33 3.52
C TRP A 293 -3.84 18.71 3.29
N LEU A 294 -3.30 19.54 2.40
CA LEU A 294 -3.90 20.85 2.07
C LEU A 294 -5.20 20.70 1.27
N THR A 295 -5.44 19.55 0.64
CA THR A 295 -6.77 19.24 0.05
C THR A 295 -7.87 19.19 1.11
N ARG A 296 -7.53 19.07 2.41
CA ARG A 296 -8.49 19.19 3.52
C ARG A 296 -8.99 20.62 3.74
N LEU A 297 -8.23 21.64 3.32
CA LEU A 297 -8.62 23.04 3.47
C LEU A 297 -9.59 23.50 2.37
N THR A 298 -9.58 22.81 1.22
CA THR A 298 -10.59 23.00 0.19
C THR A 298 -11.82 22.19 0.58
N GLY A 299 -12.83 22.84 1.17
CA GLY A 299 -14.05 22.24 1.74
C GLY A 299 -14.99 21.52 0.76
N ASP A 300 -14.48 21.00 -0.36
CA ASP A 300 -15.21 20.17 -1.30
C ASP A 300 -14.31 19.04 -1.85
N SER A 301 -13.94 18.11 -0.96
CA SER A 301 -13.20 16.88 -1.28
C SER A 301 -14.05 15.84 -2.02
N SER A 302 -15.36 16.10 -2.20
CA SER A 302 -16.31 15.13 -2.73
C SER A 302 -16.47 15.14 -4.26
N ARG A 303 -16.01 16.20 -4.95
CA ARG A 303 -16.35 16.43 -6.37
C ARG A 303 -15.20 16.67 -7.32
N ARG A 304 -13.98 16.89 -6.83
CA ARG A 304 -12.82 17.08 -7.72
C ARG A 304 -12.10 15.76 -7.87
N SER A 305 -12.41 15.07 -8.97
CA SER A 305 -11.66 13.89 -9.36
C SER A 305 -10.17 14.24 -9.42
N ALA A 306 -9.29 13.43 -8.84
CA ALA A 306 -7.85 13.53 -9.03
C ALA A 306 -7.44 13.07 -10.44
N ARG A 307 -8.26 13.39 -11.45
CA ARG A 307 -8.05 13.08 -12.88
C ARG A 307 -7.13 14.12 -13.53
N TRP A 308 -5.95 14.27 -12.96
CA TRP A 308 -4.84 14.98 -13.60
C TRP A 308 -3.76 14.00 -14.03
N TRP A 309 -4.16 12.76 -14.35
CA TRP A 309 -3.39 11.88 -15.23
C TRP A 309 -3.10 12.70 -16.49
N SER A 310 -1.84 13.03 -16.75
CA SER A 310 -1.49 13.50 -18.09
C SER A 310 -1.90 12.38 -19.06
N SER A 311 -2.47 12.71 -20.21
CA SER A 311 -2.78 11.72 -21.26
C SER A 311 -1.55 10.91 -21.70
N SER A 312 -0.34 11.31 -21.27
CA SER A 312 0.91 10.59 -21.44
C SER A 312 1.19 9.52 -20.37
N SER A 313 0.42 9.45 -19.27
CA SER A 313 0.65 8.56 -18.12
C SER A 313 -0.09 7.22 -18.19
N VAL A 314 -1.25 7.17 -18.86
CA VAL A 314 -1.97 5.92 -19.14
C VAL A 314 -1.84 5.63 -20.63
N PRO A 315 -1.27 4.49 -21.05
CA PRO A 315 -1.21 4.17 -22.46
C PRO A 315 -2.64 3.96 -22.99
N ALA A 316 -3.12 4.92 -23.78
CA ALA A 316 -4.49 4.92 -24.31
C ALA A 316 -4.70 3.91 -25.45
N THR A 317 -3.62 3.44 -26.08
CA THR A 317 -3.66 2.45 -27.16
C THR A 317 -2.86 1.20 -26.78
N THR A 318 -3.31 0.05 -27.28
CA THR A 318 -2.73 -1.27 -27.00
C THR A 318 -1.26 -1.37 -27.42
N ASP A 319 -0.90 -0.66 -28.49
CA ASP A 319 0.44 -0.65 -29.10
C ASP A 319 1.26 0.61 -28.77
N ALA A 320 0.81 1.45 -27.84
CA ALA A 320 1.57 2.62 -27.41
C ALA A 320 2.93 2.22 -26.86
N LYS A 321 3.98 2.97 -27.24
CA LYS A 321 5.29 2.87 -26.58
C LYS A 321 5.11 3.18 -25.09
N VAL A 322 5.45 2.21 -24.23
CA VAL A 322 5.32 2.35 -22.78
C VAL A 322 6.61 2.97 -22.25
N VAL A 323 6.54 4.22 -21.80
CA VAL A 323 7.63 4.87 -21.07
C VAL A 323 7.74 4.26 -19.67
N LYS A 324 8.95 3.85 -19.27
CA LYS A 324 9.22 3.34 -17.92
C LYS A 324 8.85 4.39 -16.88
N ALA A 325 8.17 3.96 -15.83
CA ALA A 325 7.80 4.80 -14.70
C ALA A 325 8.69 4.51 -13.49
N ILE A 326 8.79 5.46 -12.58
CA ILE A 326 9.53 5.35 -11.31
C ILE A 326 8.52 5.45 -10.16
N GLY A 327 8.84 4.77 -9.05
CA GLY A 327 8.04 4.76 -7.82
C GLY A 327 6.89 3.77 -7.86
N LEU A 328 5.85 4.02 -7.07
CA LEU A 328 4.78 3.05 -6.88
C LEU A 328 3.67 3.24 -7.90
N PRO A 329 3.13 2.15 -8.46
CA PRO A 329 1.89 2.19 -9.22
C PRO A 329 0.75 2.81 -8.41
N PRO A 330 -0.23 3.42 -9.06
CA PRO A 330 -1.39 3.99 -8.37
C PRO A 330 -2.35 2.94 -7.82
N THR A 331 -2.30 1.72 -8.35
CA THR A 331 -3.07 0.56 -7.90
C THR A 331 -2.29 -0.32 -6.94
N TYR A 332 -1.18 0.20 -6.39
CA TYR A 332 -0.40 -0.50 -5.39
C TYR A 332 -1.16 -0.47 -4.05
N CYS A 333 -1.64 -1.63 -3.63
CA CYS A 333 -2.51 -1.80 -2.47
C CYS A 333 -1.83 -2.63 -1.40
N LEU A 334 -2.09 -2.30 -0.13
CA LEU A 334 -1.94 -3.21 0.99
C LEU A 334 -3.26 -3.98 1.15
N VAL A 335 -3.26 -5.26 0.83
CA VAL A 335 -4.35 -6.21 1.12
C VAL A 335 -4.13 -6.76 2.52
N TYR A 336 -5.18 -6.72 3.34
CA TYR A 336 -5.11 -7.13 4.73
C TYR A 336 -4.85 -8.63 4.88
N SER A 337 -4.20 -9.00 5.97
CA SER A 337 -3.94 -10.39 6.30
C SER A 337 -5.26 -11.16 6.50
N PRO A 338 -5.37 -12.40 5.98
CA PRO A 338 -6.55 -13.23 6.22
C PRO A 338 -6.58 -13.70 7.68
N ARG A 339 -7.77 -13.69 8.28
CA ARG A 339 -7.97 -14.16 9.67
C ARG A 339 -8.20 -15.67 9.79
N ASP A 340 -8.71 -16.27 8.72
CA ASP A 340 -9.06 -17.68 8.63
C ASP A 340 -8.87 -18.19 7.18
N VAL A 341 -9.12 -19.49 6.97
CA VAL A 341 -8.93 -20.14 5.67
C VAL A 341 -9.94 -19.65 4.63
N GLU A 342 -11.12 -19.21 5.05
CA GLU A 342 -12.19 -18.65 4.23
C GLU A 342 -11.77 -17.31 3.64
N GLU A 343 -11.23 -16.41 4.48
CA GLU A 343 -10.62 -15.16 4.06
C GLU A 343 -9.38 -15.43 3.19
N ALA A 344 -8.58 -16.45 3.50
CA ALA A 344 -7.42 -16.81 2.69
C ALA A 344 -7.82 -17.19 1.25
N LYS A 345 -8.95 -17.87 1.05
CA LYS A 345 -9.50 -18.16 -0.29
C LYS A 345 -9.87 -16.87 -1.02
N ILE A 346 -10.50 -15.92 -0.34
CA ILE A 346 -10.87 -14.62 -0.93
C ILE A 346 -9.62 -13.81 -1.28
N VAL A 347 -8.61 -13.79 -0.40
CA VAL A 347 -7.30 -13.19 -0.69
C VAL A 347 -6.65 -13.89 -1.89
N GLY A 348 -6.80 -15.21 -2.01
CA GLY A 348 -6.39 -15.98 -3.19
C GLY A 348 -7.03 -15.50 -4.49
N GLU A 349 -8.33 -15.18 -4.50
CA GLU A 349 -9.01 -14.60 -5.66
C GLU A 349 -8.47 -13.21 -6.03
N ILE A 350 -8.16 -12.37 -5.02
CA ILE A 350 -7.53 -11.06 -5.24
C ILE A 350 -6.12 -11.23 -5.84
N VAL A 351 -5.32 -12.18 -5.33
CA VAL A 351 -4.02 -12.54 -5.88
C VAL A 351 -4.15 -13.04 -7.33
N GLY A 352 -5.14 -13.88 -7.62
CA GLY A 352 -5.47 -14.34 -8.97
C GLY A 352 -5.78 -13.19 -9.92
N ALA A 353 -6.54 -12.19 -9.47
CA ALA A 353 -6.81 -10.98 -10.25
C ALA A 353 -5.55 -10.13 -10.49
N ALA A 354 -4.69 -9.98 -9.48
CA ALA A 354 -3.38 -9.33 -9.63
C ALA A 354 -2.53 -10.03 -10.70
N MET A 355 -2.49 -11.37 -10.68
CA MET A 355 -1.76 -12.17 -11.65
C MET A 355 -2.34 -12.04 -13.05
N ALA A 356 -3.66 -12.15 -13.21
CA ALA A 356 -4.33 -12.00 -14.49
C ALA A 356 -4.02 -10.64 -15.13
N PHE A 357 -4.05 -9.58 -14.31
CA PHE A 357 -3.62 -8.26 -14.72
C PHE A 357 -2.13 -8.21 -15.12
N ALA A 358 -1.27 -8.87 -14.34
CA ALA A 358 0.18 -8.86 -14.54
C ALA A 358 0.64 -9.54 -15.83
N VAL A 359 0.06 -10.69 -16.15
CA VAL A 359 0.48 -11.50 -17.31
C VAL A 359 -0.41 -11.27 -18.53
N GLY A 360 -1.57 -10.64 -18.36
CA GLY A 360 -2.53 -10.37 -19.43
C GLY A 360 -3.42 -11.57 -19.78
N SER A 361 -3.61 -12.52 -18.86
CA SER A 361 -4.59 -13.60 -19.05
C SER A 361 -5.99 -13.01 -19.06
N ARG A 362 -6.82 -13.48 -20.00
CA ARG A 362 -8.26 -13.17 -19.96
C ARG A 362 -8.89 -13.96 -18.82
N PRO A 363 -9.92 -13.42 -18.13
CA PRO A 363 -10.75 -14.22 -17.23
C PRO A 363 -11.18 -15.49 -17.94
N SER A 364 -10.90 -16.65 -17.35
CA SER A 364 -11.51 -17.91 -17.79
C SER A 364 -13.01 -17.75 -17.59
N SER A 365 -13.74 -17.54 -18.68
CA SER A 365 -15.18 -17.64 -18.69
C SER A 365 -15.55 -19.08 -18.32
N HIS A 366 -15.88 -19.30 -17.05
CA HIS A 366 -16.59 -20.50 -16.63
C HIS A 366 -18.08 -20.35 -16.93
#